data_AF-A0A433WV55-F1
#
_entry.id   AF-A0A433WV55-F1
#
_cell.length_a   1.000
_cell.length_b   1.000
_cell.length_c   1.000
_cell.angle_alpha   90.00
_cell.angle_beta   90.00
_cell.angle_gamma   90.00
#
_symmetry.space_group_name_H-M   'P 1'
#
loop_
_entity.id
_entity.type
_entity.pdbx_description
1 polymer ?
#
loop_
_entity_poly.entity_id
_entity_poly.type
_entity_poly.pdbx_seq_one_letter_code
_entity_poly.pdbx_strand_id
1 'polypeptide(L)'
;MDTLAQKIIEAHGGLNTWNRYTSLTAHLAQGGALWGLKGHAGLLDDTNVTVGLGTEWASHHPFGPARRTTLFQPNRVDIKDDLGKVTEILDAPRSSFAGHTLETPWTEPQLAYFAGIAMWTYFNVPFLLGAPGVVVERLEDWQEQGETWKRLRVTFPPGI
;
A
#
# COMPACT_ATOMS: atom_id res chain seq x y z
N MET A 1 14.28 -11.44 -16.86
CA MET A 1 13.44 -10.27 -16.54
C MET A 1 13.32 -9.42 -17.79
N ASP A 2 12.14 -8.88 -18.07
CA ASP A 2 11.93 -7.97 -19.21
C ASP A 2 12.79 -6.70 -19.09
N THR A 3 13.20 -6.11 -20.22
CA THR A 3 14.11 -4.94 -20.24
C THR A 3 13.45 -3.65 -19.77
N LEU A 4 12.15 -3.46 -20.00
CA LEU A 4 11.41 -2.33 -19.47
C LEU A 4 11.19 -2.49 -17.97
N ALA A 5 10.89 -3.70 -17.50
CA ALA A 5 10.82 -4.00 -16.06
C ALA A 5 12.15 -3.72 -15.36
N GLN A 6 13.27 -4.15 -15.96
CA GLN A 6 14.60 -3.82 -15.47
C GLN A 6 14.82 -2.31 -15.40
N LYS A 7 14.46 -1.57 -16.45
CA LYS A 7 14.58 -0.10 -16.47
C LYS A 7 13.76 0.55 -15.36
N ILE A 8 12.54 0.08 -15.11
CA ILE A 8 11.69 0.59 -14.02
C ILE A 8 12.38 0.34 -12.68
N ILE A 9 12.84 -0.87 -12.42
CA ILE A 9 13.54 -1.22 -11.17
C ILE A 9 14.78 -0.35 -10.95
N GLU A 10 15.63 -0.19 -11.97
CA GLU A 10 16.87 0.61 -11.85
C GLU A 10 16.56 2.09 -11.61
N ALA A 11 15.49 2.63 -12.24
CA ALA A 11 15.05 4.00 -11.99
C ALA A 11 14.59 4.24 -10.53
N HIS A 12 14.21 3.18 -9.81
CA HIS A 12 13.80 3.24 -8.40
C HIS A 12 14.94 2.82 -7.43
N GLY A 13 16.19 2.74 -7.90
CA GLY A 13 17.36 2.45 -7.05
C GLY A 13 17.84 0.99 -7.07
N GLY A 14 17.19 0.13 -7.87
CA GLY A 14 17.65 -1.22 -8.16
C GLY A 14 17.38 -2.25 -7.05
N LEU A 15 17.28 -3.52 -7.44
CA LEU A 15 17.02 -4.63 -6.50
C LEU A 15 18.14 -4.82 -5.48
N ASN A 16 19.39 -4.56 -5.86
CA ASN A 16 20.53 -4.70 -4.95
C ASN A 16 20.47 -3.75 -3.76
N THR A 17 19.93 -2.55 -3.95
CA THR A 17 19.74 -1.58 -2.87
C THR A 17 18.52 -1.98 -2.03
N TRP A 18 17.40 -2.29 -2.70
CA TRP A 18 16.16 -2.69 -2.04
C TRP A 18 16.36 -3.89 -1.10
N ASN A 19 17.09 -4.91 -1.55
CA ASN A 19 17.40 -6.11 -0.75
C ASN A 19 18.28 -5.86 0.50
N ARG A 20 18.85 -4.66 0.68
CA ARG A 20 19.65 -4.32 1.88
C ARG A 20 18.81 -3.81 3.04
N TYR A 21 17.56 -3.42 2.78
CA TYR A 21 16.67 -2.80 3.75
C TYR A 21 15.47 -3.70 4.01
N THR A 22 14.91 -3.60 5.21
CA THR A 22 13.74 -4.38 5.64
C THR A 22 12.47 -3.53 5.74
N SER A 23 12.62 -2.20 5.75
CA SER A 23 11.50 -1.27 5.83
C SER A 23 11.85 0.08 5.21
N LEU A 24 10.80 0.84 4.88
CA LEU A 24 10.87 2.22 4.42
C LEU A 24 9.86 3.04 5.22
N THR A 25 10.24 4.24 5.63
CA THR A 25 9.34 5.21 6.27
C THR A 25 9.24 6.47 5.43
N ALA A 26 8.01 6.97 5.26
CA ALA A 26 7.73 8.23 4.60
C ALA A 26 6.78 9.08 5.46
N HIS A 27 7.01 10.39 5.44
CA HIS A 27 6.03 11.37 5.93
C HIS A 27 5.04 11.67 4.81
N LEU A 28 3.75 11.65 5.14
CA LEU A 28 2.65 11.86 4.21
C LEU A 28 1.87 13.10 4.66
N ALA A 29 1.79 14.09 3.76
CA ALA A 29 0.78 15.13 3.79
C ALA A 29 -0.21 14.83 2.66
N GLN A 30 -1.41 14.34 2.99
CA GLN A 30 -2.36 13.77 2.03
C GLN A 30 -3.79 14.24 2.29
N GLY A 31 -4.65 14.02 1.30
CA GLY A 31 -6.06 14.41 1.39
C GLY A 31 -6.86 13.82 0.24
N GLY A 32 -7.99 14.43 -0.08
CA GLY A 32 -8.88 14.02 -1.16
C GLY A 32 -10.25 13.61 -0.66
N ALA A 33 -11.21 13.52 -1.59
CA ALA A 33 -12.62 13.31 -1.27
C ALA A 33 -12.90 11.96 -0.61
N LEU A 34 -12.03 10.97 -0.81
CA LEU A 34 -12.22 9.60 -0.30
C LEU A 34 -12.33 9.57 1.22
N TRP A 35 -11.49 10.31 1.95
CA TRP A 35 -11.49 10.26 3.42
C TRP A 35 -12.82 10.75 4.01
N GLY A 36 -13.35 11.87 3.49
CA GLY A 36 -14.67 12.35 3.89
C GLY A 36 -15.79 11.40 3.49
N LEU A 37 -15.75 10.87 2.27
CA LEU A 37 -16.71 9.89 1.76
C LEU A 37 -16.80 8.64 2.65
N LYS A 38 -15.65 8.20 3.19
CA LYS A 38 -15.55 7.01 4.06
C LYS A 38 -15.76 7.29 5.55
N GLY A 39 -16.05 8.54 5.92
CA GLY A 39 -16.35 8.95 7.30
C GLY A 39 -15.13 9.32 8.16
N HIS A 40 -13.96 9.53 7.55
CA HIS A 40 -12.67 9.72 8.23
C HIS A 40 -11.90 10.96 7.76
N ALA A 41 -12.61 12.03 7.37
CA ALA A 41 -11.98 13.29 6.99
C ALA A 41 -11.01 13.79 8.08
N GLY A 42 -9.81 14.22 7.69
CA GLY A 42 -8.82 14.75 8.63
C GLY A 42 -7.97 13.69 9.35
N LEU A 43 -8.38 12.42 9.36
CA LEU A 43 -7.75 11.41 10.22
C LEU A 43 -6.33 11.04 9.77
N LEU A 44 -6.06 11.11 8.46
CA LEU A 44 -4.81 10.72 7.81
C LEU A 44 -4.10 11.89 7.10
N ASP A 45 -4.54 13.13 7.33
CA ASP A 45 -4.08 14.29 6.57
C ASP A 45 -2.57 14.55 6.73
N ASP A 46 -2.04 14.29 7.93
CA ASP A 46 -0.61 14.36 8.24
C ASP A 46 -0.24 13.14 9.11
N THR A 47 0.56 12.24 8.54
CA THR A 47 0.99 11.01 9.22
C THR A 47 2.33 10.51 8.70
N ASN A 48 2.95 9.56 9.38
CA ASN A 48 4.03 8.77 8.81
C ASN A 48 3.52 7.37 8.50
N VAL A 49 3.97 6.81 7.39
CA VAL A 49 3.78 5.40 7.08
C VAL A 49 5.14 4.70 7.08
N THR A 50 5.21 3.56 7.75
CA THR A 50 6.31 2.61 7.62
C THR A 50 5.79 1.34 6.97
N VAL A 51 6.47 0.86 5.93
CA VAL A 51 6.12 -0.35 5.20
C VAL A 51 7.25 -1.37 5.27
N GLY A 52 6.88 -2.65 5.25
CA GLY A 52 7.84 -3.74 5.05
C GLY A 52 8.38 -3.77 3.62
N LEU A 53 9.68 -4.02 3.49
CA LEU A 53 10.31 -4.39 2.22
C LEU A 53 10.50 -5.91 2.22
N GLY A 54 9.94 -6.58 1.22
CA GLY A 54 9.95 -8.05 1.10
C GLY A 54 8.99 -8.80 2.03
N THR A 55 8.27 -8.09 2.90
CA THR A 55 7.17 -8.64 3.71
C THR A 55 5.97 -7.70 3.65
N GLU A 56 4.76 -8.24 3.50
CA GLU A 56 3.54 -7.44 3.39
C GLU A 56 3.07 -6.98 4.77
N TRP A 57 3.41 -5.75 5.13
CA TRP A 57 2.85 -5.04 6.27
C TRP A 57 3.03 -3.52 6.13
N ALA A 58 2.17 -2.76 6.80
CA ALA A 58 2.30 -1.32 6.90
C ALA A 58 1.79 -0.79 8.26
N SER A 59 2.34 0.31 8.73
CA SER A 59 1.99 0.95 9.98
C SER A 59 1.92 2.46 9.81
N HIS A 60 0.82 3.08 10.26
CA HIS A 60 0.66 4.53 10.29
C HIS A 60 0.80 5.05 11.71
N HIS A 61 1.56 6.13 11.89
CA HIS A 61 1.64 6.89 13.13
C HIS A 61 2.00 8.37 12.88
N PRO A 62 1.27 9.34 13.46
CA PRO A 62 0.05 9.15 14.24
C PRO A 62 -1.15 8.75 13.35
N PHE A 63 -2.06 7.94 13.89
CA PHE A 63 -3.37 7.66 13.30
C PHE A 63 -4.43 8.49 14.04
N GLY A 64 -4.76 9.64 13.46
CA GLY A 64 -5.66 10.62 14.07
C GLY A 64 -5.08 11.37 15.28
N PRO A 65 -5.90 12.25 15.89
CA PRO A 65 -5.46 13.15 16.97
C PRO A 65 -5.10 12.42 18.26
N ALA A 66 -5.63 11.21 18.47
CA ALA A 66 -5.28 10.35 19.60
C ALA A 66 -3.89 9.70 19.47
N ARG A 67 -3.13 10.01 18.41
CA ARG A 67 -1.77 9.49 18.16
C ARG A 67 -1.68 7.97 18.21
N ARG A 68 -2.74 7.29 17.76
CA ARG A 68 -2.78 5.82 17.69
C ARG A 68 -1.79 5.30 16.66
N THR A 69 -1.51 4.01 16.72
CA THR A 69 -0.62 3.33 15.78
C THR A 69 -1.36 2.18 15.13
N THR A 70 -1.35 2.12 13.80
CA THR A 70 -1.95 0.98 13.08
C THR A 70 -0.90 -0.09 12.81
N LEU A 71 -1.32 -1.34 12.63
CA LEU A 71 -0.53 -2.39 12.01
C LEU A 71 -1.43 -3.18 11.08
N PHE A 72 -1.21 -3.02 9.78
CA PHE A 72 -1.80 -3.84 8.73
C PHE A 72 -0.87 -5.02 8.43
N GLN A 73 -1.46 -6.21 8.37
CA GLN A 73 -0.92 -7.45 7.80
C GLN A 73 -2.02 -8.11 6.97
N PRO A 74 -1.72 -9.03 6.03
CA PRO A 74 -2.69 -9.52 5.03
C PRO A 74 -3.99 -10.05 5.64
N ASN A 75 -3.89 -10.72 6.79
CA ASN A 75 -5.00 -11.37 7.46
C ASN A 75 -5.50 -10.64 8.71
N ARG A 76 -4.89 -9.50 9.08
CA ARG A 76 -5.21 -8.83 10.35
C ARG A 76 -4.80 -7.36 10.37
N VAL A 77 -5.65 -6.53 10.97
CA VAL A 77 -5.31 -5.15 11.36
C VAL A 77 -5.44 -5.00 12.86
N ASP A 78 -4.43 -4.41 13.49
CA ASP A 78 -4.49 -3.94 14.87
C ASP A 78 -4.41 -2.41 14.90
N ILE A 79 -5.19 -1.77 15.78
CA ILE A 79 -5.01 -0.36 16.17
C ILE A 79 -4.62 -0.34 17.65
N LYS A 80 -3.53 0.37 17.96
CA LYS A 80 -2.98 0.52 19.31
C LYS A 80 -3.14 1.96 19.78
N ASP A 81 -3.47 2.11 21.06
CA ASP A 81 -3.37 3.41 21.74
C ASP A 81 -1.91 3.86 21.91
N ASP A 82 -1.72 5.05 22.49
CA ASP A 82 -0.41 5.64 22.76
C ASP A 82 0.40 4.87 23.83
N LEU A 83 -0.27 4.01 24.61
CA LEU A 83 0.35 3.08 25.55
C LEU A 83 0.70 1.72 24.91
N GLY A 84 0.40 1.53 23.63
CA GLY A 84 0.68 0.30 22.88
C GLY A 84 -0.33 -0.83 23.11
N LYS A 85 -1.43 -0.58 23.84
CA LYS A 85 -2.50 -1.54 24.03
C LYS A 85 -3.36 -1.59 22.78
N VAL A 86 -3.65 -2.80 22.30
CA VAL A 86 -4.57 -3.00 21.17
C VAL A 86 -5.98 -2.64 21.62
N THR A 87 -6.60 -1.68 20.94
CA THR A 87 -7.96 -1.19 21.21
C THR A 87 -8.96 -1.68 20.18
N GLU A 88 -8.52 -1.92 18.94
CA GLU A 88 -9.35 -2.45 17.86
C GLU A 88 -8.58 -3.50 17.06
N ILE A 89 -9.28 -4.55 16.63
CA ILE A 89 -8.77 -5.65 15.82
C ILE A 89 -9.75 -5.91 14.68
N LEU A 90 -9.22 -6.15 13.48
CA LEU A 90 -9.99 -6.65 12.34
C LEU A 90 -9.25 -7.84 11.71
N ASP A 91 -9.79 -9.04 11.91
CA ASP A 91 -9.33 -10.25 11.23
C ASP A 91 -9.95 -10.34 9.82
N ALA A 92 -9.23 -10.99 8.90
CA ALA A 92 -9.62 -11.15 7.49
C ALA A 92 -10.10 -9.83 6.84
N PRO A 93 -9.29 -8.75 6.89
CA PRO A 93 -9.76 -7.40 6.59
C PRO A 93 -10.28 -7.25 5.15
N ARG A 94 -9.71 -7.97 4.17
CA ARG A 94 -10.20 -7.95 2.78
C ARG A 94 -11.66 -8.42 2.66
N SER A 95 -12.02 -9.48 3.37
CA SER A 95 -13.38 -10.03 3.35
C SER A 95 -14.40 -9.11 4.00
N SER A 96 -13.96 -8.21 4.90
CA SER A 96 -14.84 -7.24 5.57
C SER A 96 -15.48 -6.22 4.62
N PHE A 97 -14.99 -6.10 3.39
CA PHE A 97 -15.54 -5.21 2.36
C PHE A 97 -16.64 -5.85 1.50
N ALA A 98 -16.96 -7.14 1.70
CA ALA A 98 -17.97 -7.82 0.91
C ALA A 98 -19.34 -7.12 1.01
N GLY A 99 -19.93 -6.77 -0.14
CA GLY A 99 -21.20 -6.05 -0.21
C GLY A 99 -21.10 -4.53 -0.03
N HIS A 100 -19.91 -3.96 0.17
CA HIS A 100 -19.72 -2.52 0.21
C HIS A 100 -19.97 -1.87 -1.15
N THR A 101 -20.51 -0.66 -1.10
CA THR A 101 -20.64 0.25 -2.25
C THR A 101 -19.70 1.44 -2.08
N LEU A 102 -19.69 2.35 -3.07
CA LEU A 102 -18.91 3.59 -2.98
C LEU A 102 -19.29 4.43 -1.74
N GLU A 103 -20.57 4.42 -1.34
CA GLU A 103 -21.07 5.23 -0.22
C GLU A 103 -21.01 4.52 1.13
N THR A 104 -20.63 3.24 1.16
CA THR A 104 -20.51 2.51 2.42
C THR A 104 -19.35 3.10 3.25
N PRO A 105 -19.62 3.62 4.47
CA PRO A 105 -18.58 4.14 5.35
C PRO A 105 -17.67 3.00 5.83
N TRP A 106 -16.48 3.35 6.29
CA TRP A 106 -15.52 2.37 6.80
C TRP A 106 -15.42 2.46 8.32
N THR A 107 -15.08 1.35 8.96
CA THR A 107 -14.52 1.39 10.32
C THR A 107 -13.07 1.86 10.26
N GLU A 108 -12.50 2.28 11.39
CA GLU A 108 -11.09 2.68 11.42
C GLU A 108 -10.12 1.53 11.05
N PRO A 109 -10.33 0.27 11.50
CA PRO A 109 -9.51 -0.85 11.03
C PRO A 109 -9.62 -1.09 9.51
N GLN A 110 -10.78 -0.83 8.89
CA GLN A 110 -10.94 -0.89 7.44
C GLN A 110 -10.19 0.23 6.72
N LEU A 111 -10.21 1.46 7.27
CA LEU A 111 -9.38 2.55 6.77
C LEU A 111 -7.88 2.21 6.88
N ALA A 112 -7.46 1.71 8.04
CA ALA A 112 -6.08 1.29 8.29
C ALA A 112 -5.64 0.16 7.36
N TYR A 113 -6.51 -0.81 7.07
CA TYR A 113 -6.29 -1.82 6.03
C TYR A 113 -6.06 -1.18 4.66
N PHE A 114 -7.01 -0.36 4.20
CA PHE A 114 -6.98 0.23 2.86
C PHE A 114 -5.75 1.13 2.66
N ALA A 115 -5.49 2.04 3.59
CA ALA A 115 -4.32 2.91 3.54
C ALA A 115 -3.01 2.08 3.62
N GLY A 116 -2.99 1.06 4.50
CA GLY A 116 -1.84 0.18 4.68
C GLY A 116 -1.45 -0.58 3.42
N ILE A 117 -2.41 -1.31 2.82
CA ILE A 117 -2.15 -2.08 1.61
C ILE A 117 -1.79 -1.17 0.43
N ALA A 118 -2.47 -0.01 0.29
CA ALA A 118 -2.16 0.95 -0.77
C ALA A 118 -0.72 1.48 -0.66
N MET A 119 -0.30 1.94 0.52
CA MET A 119 1.06 2.44 0.72
C MET A 119 2.11 1.35 0.54
N TRP A 120 1.86 0.15 1.08
CA TRP A 120 2.76 -0.98 0.87
C TRP A 120 2.93 -1.28 -0.63
N THR A 121 1.83 -1.33 -1.38
CA THR A 121 1.83 -1.52 -2.82
C THR A 121 2.62 -0.40 -3.52
N TYR A 122 2.34 0.88 -3.25
CA TYR A 122 3.01 1.99 -3.94
C TYR A 122 4.52 2.01 -3.73
N PHE A 123 4.99 1.71 -2.53
CA PHE A 123 6.42 1.68 -2.24
C PHE A 123 7.12 0.40 -2.74
N ASN A 124 6.40 -0.70 -2.95
CA ASN A 124 7.00 -1.98 -3.34
C ASN A 124 6.81 -2.36 -4.82
N VAL A 125 5.77 -1.89 -5.52
CA VAL A 125 5.41 -2.31 -6.89
C VAL A 125 6.58 -2.33 -7.87
N PRO A 126 7.46 -1.31 -7.94
CA PRO A 126 8.60 -1.35 -8.87
C PRO A 126 9.48 -2.58 -8.66
N PHE A 127 9.71 -2.98 -7.41
CA PHE A 127 10.58 -4.11 -7.05
C PHE A 127 9.84 -5.45 -7.16
N LEU A 128 8.52 -5.47 -6.97
CA LEU A 128 7.70 -6.67 -7.16
C LEU A 128 7.75 -7.18 -8.62
N LEU A 129 8.08 -6.34 -9.59
CA LEU A 129 8.32 -6.77 -10.98
C LEU A 129 9.44 -7.82 -11.12
N GLY A 130 10.37 -7.86 -10.15
CA GLY A 130 11.45 -8.85 -10.07
C GLY A 130 11.20 -9.96 -9.04
N ALA A 131 10.04 -10.00 -8.38
CA ALA A 131 9.76 -10.96 -7.32
C ALA A 131 9.51 -12.38 -7.87
N PRO A 132 9.86 -13.44 -7.11
CA PRO A 132 9.59 -14.82 -7.51
C PRO A 132 8.10 -15.06 -7.82
N GLY A 133 7.83 -15.69 -8.96
CA GLY A 133 6.47 -16.02 -9.41
C GLY A 133 5.71 -14.88 -10.09
N VAL A 134 6.24 -13.64 -10.09
CA VAL A 134 5.65 -12.55 -10.87
C VAL A 134 5.99 -12.71 -12.35
N VAL A 135 4.96 -12.74 -13.19
CA VAL A 135 5.11 -12.84 -14.64
C VAL A 135 4.94 -11.45 -15.25
N VAL A 136 5.96 -11.02 -15.99
CA VAL A 136 5.97 -9.72 -16.66
C VAL A 136 6.05 -9.91 -18.16
N GLU A 137 5.11 -9.32 -18.88
CA GLU A 137 5.00 -9.39 -20.33
C GLU A 137 4.92 -7.97 -20.89
N ARG A 138 5.78 -7.67 -21.87
CA ARG A 138 5.71 -6.38 -22.55
C ARG A 138 4.53 -6.37 -23.51
N LEU A 139 3.74 -5.30 -23.44
CA LEU A 139 2.67 -5.03 -24.39
C LEU A 139 3.15 -4.03 -25.45
N GLU A 140 2.37 -3.90 -26.52
CA GLU A 140 2.57 -2.84 -27.51
C GLU A 140 2.50 -1.46 -26.85
N ASP A 141 3.30 -0.53 -27.38
CA ASP A 141 3.32 0.85 -26.93
C ASP A 141 1.92 1.48 -27.11
N TRP A 142 1.51 2.31 -26.16
CA TRP A 142 0.22 2.99 -26.16
C TRP A 142 0.37 4.46 -26.52
N GLN A 143 -0.54 4.97 -27.35
CA GLN A 143 -0.59 6.38 -27.69
C GLN A 143 -1.65 7.06 -26.81
N GLU A 144 -1.22 7.99 -25.95
CA GLU A 144 -2.10 8.76 -25.07
C GLU A 144 -1.78 10.24 -25.24
N GLN A 145 -2.74 11.04 -25.72
CA GLN A 145 -2.62 12.51 -25.79
C GLN A 145 -1.31 13.02 -26.45
N GLY A 146 -0.80 12.31 -27.46
CA GLY A 146 0.44 12.65 -28.17
C GLY A 146 1.72 12.09 -27.54
N GLU A 147 1.61 11.37 -26.43
CA GLU A 147 2.71 10.64 -25.80
C GLU A 147 2.71 9.15 -26.17
N THR A 148 3.90 8.55 -26.15
CA THR A 148 4.08 7.10 -26.31
C THR A 148 4.43 6.46 -24.97
N TRP A 149 3.50 5.69 -24.42
CA TRP A 149 3.64 5.00 -23.14
C TRP A 149 4.03 3.53 -23.36
N LYS A 150 5.14 3.12 -22.73
CA LYS A 150 5.59 1.72 -22.76
C LYS A 150 4.86 0.94 -21.67
N ARG A 151 4.29 -0.21 -22.01
CA ARG A 151 3.37 -0.95 -21.12
C ARG A 151 3.89 -2.33 -20.75
N LEU A 152 3.56 -2.74 -19.54
CA LEU A 152 3.74 -4.09 -19.02
C LEU A 152 2.38 -4.66 -18.59
N ARG A 153 2.12 -5.92 -18.94
CA ARG A 153 1.16 -6.77 -18.25
C ARG A 153 1.90 -7.50 -17.14
N VAL A 154 1.39 -7.39 -15.92
CA VAL A 154 1.98 -8.02 -14.73
C VAL A 154 0.95 -8.96 -14.12
N THR A 155 1.34 -10.21 -13.93
CA THR A 155 0.54 -11.21 -13.23
C THR A 155 1.22 -11.57 -11.92
N PHE A 156 0.54 -11.28 -10.80
CA PHE A 156 1.03 -11.59 -9.45
C PHE A 156 0.62 -13.01 -9.03
N PRO A 157 1.47 -13.73 -8.28
CA PRO A 157 1.09 -14.99 -7.67
C PRO A 157 0.07 -14.76 -6.54
N PRO A 158 -0.69 -15.78 -6.10
CA PRO A 158 -1.75 -15.63 -5.08
C PRO A 158 -1.33 -15.06 -3.70
N GLY A 159 -0.02 -14.97 -3.43
CA GLY A 159 0.54 -14.52 -2.15
C GLY A 159 1.14 -13.10 -2.17
N ILE A 160 0.80 -12.30 -3.19
CA ILE A 160 1.17 -10.88 -3.33
C ILE A 160 -0.10 -10.07 -3.65
#